data_AF-A0A8T5BAY4-F1
#
_entry.id   AF-A0A8T5BAY4-F1
#
_cell.length_a   1.000
_cell.length_b   1.000
_cell.length_c   1.000
_cell.angle_alpha   90.00
_cell.angle_beta   90.00
_cell.angle_gamma   90.00
#
_symmetry.space_group_name_H-M   'P 1'
#
loop_
_entity.id
_entity.type
_entity.pdbx_description
1 polymer ?
#
loop_
_entity_poly.entity_id
_entity_poly.type
_entity_poly.pdbx_seq_one_letter_code
_entity_poly.pdbx_strand_id
1 'polypeptide(L)'
;MTSKNDVEAFIRRQIEIEREIVASLNEGLADIDNPAVREVLKGISLDSTKHAGMYSAALDLMTKTPKALTQEQLDRQVALVERHIRMEAELIKRISETLPSIEEEKIRFLLSAILEDEKRHHELLKRVLEIIVKGETIMDKDLWDIIWRNVPMHGSPGG
;
A
#
# COMPACT_ATOMS: atom_id res chain seq x y z
N MET A 1 -23.45 -19.94 1.98
CA MET A 1 -21.97 -19.86 2.06
C MET A 1 -21.47 -19.70 0.65
N THR A 2 -20.77 -18.61 0.37
CA THR A 2 -20.12 -18.36 -0.93
C THR A 2 -19.05 -19.43 -1.14
N SER A 3 -19.06 -20.14 -2.28
CA SER A 3 -18.06 -21.18 -2.51
C SER A 3 -16.68 -20.57 -2.77
N LYS A 4 -15.60 -21.35 -2.61
CA LYS A 4 -14.24 -20.88 -2.91
C LYS A 4 -14.13 -20.31 -4.35
N ASN A 5 -14.83 -20.95 -5.30
CA ASN A 5 -14.86 -20.52 -6.69
C ASN A 5 -15.61 -19.20 -6.89
N ASP A 6 -16.68 -18.97 -6.13
CA ASP A 6 -17.44 -17.71 -6.17
C ASP A 6 -16.61 -16.54 -5.64
N VAL A 7 -15.84 -16.76 -4.56
CA VAL A 7 -14.91 -15.75 -4.01
C VAL A 7 -13.77 -15.48 -4.99
N GLU A 8 -13.20 -16.50 -5.62
CA GLU A 8 -12.17 -16.34 -6.64
C GLU A 8 -12.67 -15.51 -7.82
N ALA A 9 -13.85 -15.85 -8.37
CA ALA A 9 -14.46 -15.12 -9.47
C ALA A 9 -14.74 -13.65 -9.10
N PHE A 10 -15.24 -13.41 -7.88
CA PHE A 10 -15.46 -12.07 -7.37
C PHE A 10 -14.16 -11.25 -7.32
N ILE A 11 -13.08 -11.80 -6.76
CA ILE A 11 -11.78 -11.12 -6.67
C ILE A 11 -11.23 -10.82 -8.06
N ARG A 12 -11.31 -11.77 -8.99
CA ARG A 12 -10.89 -11.54 -10.39
C ARG A 12 -11.64 -10.37 -11.01
N ARG A 13 -12.96 -10.29 -10.78
CA ARG A 13 -13.76 -9.17 -11.28
C ARG A 13 -13.37 -7.84 -10.63
N GLN A 14 -13.03 -7.81 -9.34
CA GLN A 14 -12.55 -6.58 -8.70
C GLN A 14 -11.23 -6.09 -9.32
N ILE A 15 -10.30 -6.99 -9.66
CA ILE A 15 -9.05 -6.63 -10.36
C ILE A 15 -9.34 -5.95 -11.70
N GLU A 16 -10.31 -6.47 -12.46
CA GLU A 16 -10.71 -5.89 -13.75
C GLU A 16 -11.29 -4.48 -13.57
N ILE A 17 -12.23 -4.32 -12.62
CA ILE A 17 -12.86 -3.03 -12.32
C ILE A 17 -11.81 -1.98 -11.92
N GLU A 18 -10.89 -2.32 -11.02
CA GLU A 18 -9.84 -1.38 -10.58
C GLU A 18 -8.92 -0.98 -11.75
N ARG A 19 -8.62 -1.90 -12.67
CA ARG A 19 -7.85 -1.59 -13.89
C ARG A 19 -8.61 -0.70 -14.87
N GLU A 20 -9.91 -0.91 -15.02
CA GLU A 20 -10.79 -0.05 -15.82
C GLU A 20 -10.82 1.38 -15.25
N ILE A 21 -10.87 1.53 -13.92
CA ILE A 21 -10.80 2.84 -13.24
C ILE A 21 -9.46 3.52 -13.52
N VAL A 22 -8.34 2.81 -13.38
CA VAL A 22 -7.00 3.34 -13.66
C VAL A 22 -6.88 3.81 -15.12
N ALA A 23 -7.36 3.02 -16.08
CA ALA A 23 -7.32 3.38 -17.50
C ALA A 23 -8.15 4.64 -17.78
N SER A 24 -9.40 4.67 -17.30
CA SER A 24 -10.31 5.81 -17.46
C SER A 24 -9.75 7.11 -16.87
N LEU A 25 -9.21 7.05 -15.65
CA LEU A 25 -8.60 8.21 -15.02
C LEU A 25 -7.35 8.67 -15.77
N ASN A 26 -6.47 7.76 -16.20
CA ASN A 26 -5.26 8.12 -16.93
C ASN A 26 -5.55 8.77 -18.30
N GLU A 27 -6.59 8.30 -19.00
CA GLU A 27 -7.05 8.92 -20.25
C GLU A 27 -7.63 10.32 -19.99
N GLY A 28 -8.50 10.46 -18.99
CA GLY A 28 -9.13 11.75 -18.66
C GLY A 28 -8.18 12.81 -18.11
N LEU A 29 -7.07 12.41 -17.47
CA LEU A 29 -6.10 13.34 -16.86
C LEU A 29 -5.42 14.27 -17.89
N ALA A 30 -5.34 13.86 -19.16
CA ALA A 30 -4.71 14.66 -20.22
C ALA A 30 -5.44 16.00 -20.47
N ASP A 31 -6.75 16.02 -20.25
CA ASP A 31 -7.62 17.17 -20.55
C ASP A 31 -7.90 18.06 -19.32
N ILE A 32 -7.36 17.72 -18.14
CA ILE A 32 -7.62 18.45 -16.89
C ILE A 32 -6.55 19.50 -16.65
N ASP A 33 -6.84 20.76 -16.97
CA ASP A 33 -5.89 21.88 -16.78
C ASP A 33 -5.62 22.24 -15.32
N ASN A 34 -6.61 22.09 -14.43
CA ASN A 34 -6.45 22.47 -13.02
C ASN A 34 -5.50 21.51 -12.28
N PRO A 35 -4.33 21.95 -11.80
CA PRO A 35 -3.34 21.08 -11.18
C PRO A 35 -3.85 20.39 -9.91
N ALA A 36 -4.65 21.06 -9.09
CA ALA A 36 -5.18 20.47 -7.86
C ALA A 36 -6.17 19.34 -8.16
N VAL A 37 -7.08 19.56 -9.12
CA VAL A 37 -8.03 18.51 -9.55
C VAL A 37 -7.27 17.33 -10.18
N ARG A 38 -6.25 17.62 -11.00
CA ARG A 38 -5.41 16.61 -11.63
C ARG A 38 -4.70 15.73 -10.60
N GLU A 39 -4.09 16.32 -9.57
CA GLU A 39 -3.40 15.53 -8.54
C GLU A 39 -4.36 14.70 -7.68
N VAL A 40 -5.57 15.20 -7.38
CA VAL A 40 -6.59 14.38 -6.67
C VAL A 40 -7.00 13.17 -7.50
N LEU A 41 -7.33 13.36 -8.79
CA LEU A 41 -7.73 12.27 -9.67
C LEU A 41 -6.59 11.26 -9.90
N LYS A 42 -5.35 11.74 -9.98
CA LYS A 42 -4.16 10.89 -10.05
C LYS A 42 -3.97 10.09 -8.76
N GLY A 43 -4.21 10.68 -7.59
CA GLY A 43 -4.22 9.98 -6.30
C GLY A 43 -5.20 8.81 -6.29
N ILE A 44 -6.44 9.04 -6.75
CA ILE A 44 -7.45 7.97 -6.87
C ILE A 44 -6.99 6.86 -7.82
N SER A 45 -6.34 7.20 -8.94
CA SER A 45 -5.76 6.20 -9.86
C SER A 45 -4.66 5.36 -9.19
N LEU A 46 -3.82 5.98 -8.35
CA LEU A 46 -2.81 5.28 -7.58
C LEU A 46 -3.43 4.34 -6.52
N ASP A 47 -4.51 4.76 -5.87
CA ASP A 47 -5.26 3.91 -4.93
C ASP A 47 -5.90 2.70 -5.64
N SER A 48 -6.54 2.90 -6.79
CA SER A 48 -7.05 1.78 -7.59
C SER A 48 -5.95 0.83 -8.05
N THR A 49 -4.77 1.37 -8.40
CA THR A 49 -3.58 0.54 -8.70
C THR A 49 -3.16 -0.30 -7.49
N LYS A 50 -3.13 0.32 -6.29
CA LYS A 50 -2.86 -0.38 -5.03
C LYS A 50 -3.89 -1.49 -4.79
N HIS A 51 -5.18 -1.21 -4.92
CA HIS A 51 -6.25 -2.19 -4.72
C HIS A 51 -6.14 -3.39 -5.67
N ALA A 52 -5.94 -3.14 -6.98
CA ALA A 52 -5.73 -4.20 -7.97
C ALA A 52 -4.54 -5.10 -7.61
N GLY A 53 -3.45 -4.51 -7.12
CA GLY A 53 -2.27 -5.23 -6.63
C GLY A 53 -2.59 -6.11 -5.42
N MET A 54 -3.37 -5.59 -4.47
CA MET A 54 -3.80 -6.33 -3.28
C MET A 54 -4.73 -7.50 -3.61
N TYR A 55 -5.73 -7.30 -4.47
CA TYR A 55 -6.60 -8.37 -4.94
C TYR A 55 -5.81 -9.45 -5.69
N SER A 56 -4.82 -9.05 -6.49
CA SER A 56 -3.94 -10.00 -7.19
C SER A 56 -3.09 -10.82 -6.23
N ALA A 57 -2.53 -10.19 -5.19
CA ALA A 57 -1.77 -10.89 -4.16
C ALA A 57 -2.63 -11.88 -3.36
N ALA A 58 -3.84 -11.48 -2.97
CA ALA A 58 -4.80 -12.35 -2.31
C ALA A 58 -5.18 -13.56 -3.18
N LEU A 59 -5.46 -13.32 -4.47
CA LEU A 59 -5.76 -14.36 -5.45
C LEU A 59 -4.58 -15.36 -5.59
N ASP A 60 -3.35 -14.84 -5.62
CA ASP A 60 -2.15 -15.68 -5.71
C ASP A 60 -1.98 -16.55 -4.47
N LEU A 61 -2.19 -16.02 -3.26
CA LEU A 61 -2.16 -16.82 -2.03
C LEU A 61 -3.28 -17.88 -1.96
N MET A 62 -4.42 -17.64 -2.61
CA MET A 62 -5.54 -18.60 -2.64
C MET A 62 -5.35 -19.74 -3.65
N THR A 63 -4.57 -19.51 -4.71
CA THR A 63 -4.55 -20.35 -5.92
C THR A 63 -3.16 -20.89 -6.28
N LYS A 64 -2.08 -20.29 -5.77
CA LYS A 64 -0.71 -20.64 -6.11
C LYS A 64 0.07 -21.06 -4.88
N THR A 65 1.09 -21.90 -5.09
CA THR A 65 2.11 -22.18 -4.09
C THR A 65 3.19 -21.10 -4.17
N PRO A 66 3.60 -20.47 -3.05
CA PRO A 66 4.70 -19.52 -3.04
C PRO A 66 5.97 -20.13 -3.62
N LYS A 67 6.69 -19.38 -4.46
CA LYS A 67 7.98 -19.81 -4.97
C LYS A 67 9.04 -19.59 -3.88
N ALA A 68 9.87 -20.60 -3.64
CA ALA A 68 11.03 -20.44 -2.78
C ALA A 68 11.96 -19.34 -3.33
N LEU A 69 12.38 -18.43 -2.44
CA LEU A 69 13.33 -17.37 -2.76
C LEU A 69 14.76 -17.87 -2.53
N THR A 70 15.71 -17.43 -3.36
CA THR A 70 17.13 -17.60 -3.05
C THR A 70 17.55 -16.64 -1.95
N GLN A 71 18.66 -16.94 -1.25
CA GLN A 71 19.22 -16.03 -0.24
C GLN A 71 19.50 -14.64 -0.82
N GLU A 72 20.05 -14.57 -2.04
CA GLU A 72 20.31 -13.30 -2.73
C GLU A 72 19.02 -12.49 -2.97
N GLN A 73 17.90 -13.15 -3.28
CA GLN A 73 16.61 -12.47 -3.44
C GLN A 73 16.08 -11.96 -2.11
N LEU A 74 16.22 -12.73 -1.03
CA LEU A 74 15.86 -12.29 0.32
C LEU A 74 16.70 -11.09 0.76
N ASP A 75 18.01 -11.13 0.58
CA ASP A 75 18.92 -10.05 0.97
C ASP A 75 18.59 -8.75 0.22
N ARG A 76 18.24 -8.83 -1.08
CA ARG A 76 17.78 -7.67 -1.85
C ARG A 76 16.48 -7.08 -1.33
N GLN A 77 15.53 -7.93 -0.92
CA GLN A 77 14.27 -7.47 -0.33
C GLN A 77 14.49 -6.80 1.03
N VAL A 78 15.31 -7.41 1.89
CA VAL A 78 15.70 -6.83 3.18
C VAL A 78 16.34 -5.46 3.00
N ALA A 79 17.35 -5.36 2.13
CA ALA A 79 18.06 -4.10 1.88
C ALA A 79 17.12 -3.00 1.34
N LEU A 80 16.17 -3.37 0.48
CA LEU A 80 15.16 -2.44 -0.05
C LEU A 80 14.25 -1.91 1.06
N VAL A 81 13.71 -2.81 1.89
CA VAL A 81 12.79 -2.45 2.97
C VAL A 81 13.49 -1.61 4.03
N GLU A 82 14.68 -2.00 4.47
CA GLU A 82 15.48 -1.23 5.43
C GLU A 82 15.81 0.18 4.93
N ARG A 83 16.11 0.31 3.64
CA ARG A 83 16.34 1.62 3.03
C ARG A 83 15.11 2.51 3.16
N HIS A 84 13.92 1.98 2.87
CA HIS A 84 12.69 2.75 2.97
C HIS A 84 12.30 3.05 4.42
N ILE A 85 12.52 2.13 5.36
CA ILE A 85 12.36 2.42 6.81
C ILE A 85 13.17 3.65 7.23
N ARG A 86 14.43 3.76 6.76
CA ARG A 86 15.27 4.94 7.04
C ARG A 86 14.76 6.20 6.38
N MET A 87 14.32 6.12 5.13
CA MET A 87 13.76 7.26 4.39
C MET A 87 12.49 7.79 5.07
N GLU A 88 11.56 6.90 5.46
CA GLU A 88 10.33 7.28 6.18
C GLU A 88 10.65 7.92 7.54
N ALA A 89 11.58 7.35 8.30
CA ALA A 89 11.99 7.91 9.59
C ALA A 89 12.53 9.34 9.45
N GLU A 90 13.32 9.60 8.42
CA GLU A 90 13.85 10.92 8.13
C GLU A 90 12.74 11.90 7.74
N LEU A 91 11.80 11.48 6.89
CA LEU A 91 10.67 12.31 6.47
C LEU A 91 9.75 12.65 7.66
N ILE A 92 9.38 11.65 8.47
CA ILE A 92 8.61 11.82 9.70
C ILE A 92 9.27 12.86 10.61
N LYS A 93 10.59 12.75 10.82
CA LYS A 93 11.34 13.70 11.64
C LYS A 93 11.26 15.12 11.08
N ARG A 94 11.57 15.30 9.79
CA ARG A 94 11.58 16.61 9.12
C ARG A 94 10.21 17.29 9.18
N ILE A 95 9.13 16.55 8.90
CA ILE A 95 7.78 17.10 8.97
C ILE A 95 7.43 17.43 10.42
N SER A 96 7.72 16.55 11.38
CA SER A 96 7.41 16.78 12.80
C SER A 96 8.11 18.02 13.37
N GLU A 97 9.35 18.28 12.96
CA GLU A 97 10.12 19.47 13.39
C GLU A 97 9.60 20.77 12.75
N THR A 98 9.11 20.70 11.50
CA THR A 98 8.67 21.87 10.74
C THR A 98 7.22 22.25 11.04
N LEU A 99 6.35 21.26 11.29
CA LEU A 99 4.90 21.42 11.43
C LEU A 99 4.48 22.50 12.45
N PRO A 100 5.12 22.65 13.63
CA PRO A 100 4.75 23.69 14.60
C PRO A 100 4.96 25.13 14.10
N SER A 101 5.89 25.34 13.16
CA SER A 101 6.20 26.68 12.62
C SER A 101 5.29 27.10 11.44
N ILE A 102 4.41 26.23 10.97
CA ILE A 102 3.57 26.51 9.81
C ILE A 102 2.29 27.21 10.27
N GLU A 103 2.14 28.47 9.88
CA GLU A 103 0.98 29.30 10.22
C GLU A 103 -0.24 29.00 9.34
N GLU A 104 -0.03 28.75 8.04
CA GLU A 104 -1.10 28.46 7.08
C GLU A 104 -1.82 27.14 7.42
N GLU A 105 -3.08 27.25 7.81
CA GLU A 105 -3.88 26.14 8.32
C GLU A 105 -4.04 25.01 7.29
N LYS A 106 -4.21 25.35 6.01
CA LYS A 106 -4.36 24.34 4.95
C LYS A 106 -3.10 23.53 4.75
N ILE A 107 -1.93 24.18 4.80
CA ILE A 107 -0.63 23.52 4.68
C ILE A 107 -0.37 22.67 5.92
N ARG A 108 -0.73 23.17 7.11
CA ARG A 108 -0.62 22.39 8.35
C ARG A 108 -1.49 21.13 8.31
N PHE A 109 -2.74 21.23 7.84
CA PHE A 109 -3.62 20.07 7.69
C PHE A 109 -3.05 19.05 6.71
N LEU A 110 -2.60 19.51 5.53
CA LEU A 110 -1.97 18.66 4.52
C LEU A 110 -0.77 17.89 5.08
N LEU A 111 0.16 18.57 5.74
CA LEU A 111 1.36 17.95 6.30
C LEU A 111 1.05 17.04 7.49
N SER A 112 0.00 17.34 8.26
CA SER A 112 -0.45 16.46 9.34
C SER A 112 -0.98 15.13 8.79
N ALA A 113 -1.77 15.18 7.71
CA ALA A 113 -2.29 13.99 7.04
C ALA A 113 -1.16 13.14 6.44
N ILE A 114 -0.20 13.78 5.75
CA ILE A 114 0.98 13.10 5.21
C ILE A 114 1.80 12.47 6.36
N LEU A 115 2.06 13.20 7.44
CA LEU A 115 2.80 12.69 8.59
C LEU A 115 2.15 11.44 9.20
N GLU A 116 0.82 11.40 9.28
CA GLU A 116 0.09 10.23 9.77
C GLU A 116 0.22 9.04 8.80
N ASP A 117 0.18 9.28 7.50
CA ASP A 117 0.40 8.24 6.48
C ASP A 117 1.82 7.67 6.55
N GLU A 118 2.85 8.51 6.62
CA GLU A 118 4.23 8.02 6.69
C GLU A 118 4.53 7.26 7.98
N LYS A 119 3.91 7.64 9.11
CA LYS A 119 4.00 6.84 10.35
C LYS A 119 3.40 5.45 10.16
N ARG A 120 2.26 5.35 9.46
CA ARG A 120 1.64 4.06 9.14
C ARG A 120 2.51 3.24 8.19
N HIS A 121 3.05 3.86 7.13
CA HIS A 121 3.98 3.21 6.21
C HIS A 121 5.24 2.69 6.92
N HIS A 122 5.83 3.51 7.79
CA HIS A 122 7.02 3.16 8.54
C HIS A 122 6.80 1.91 9.42
N GLU A 123 5.67 1.84 10.13
CA GLU A 123 5.32 0.68 10.95
C GLU A 123 5.00 -0.55 10.09
N LEU A 124 4.31 -0.38 8.95
CA LEU A 124 4.07 -1.47 8.01
C LEU A 124 5.37 -2.05 7.47
N LEU A 125 6.32 -1.21 7.07
CA LEU A 125 7.62 -1.65 6.56
C LEU A 125 8.43 -2.44 7.61
N LYS A 126 8.36 -2.07 8.88
CA LYS A 126 8.97 -2.87 9.98
C LYS A 126 8.37 -4.26 10.06
N ARG A 127 7.04 -4.39 9.94
CA ARG A 127 6.38 -5.71 9.92
C ARG A 127 6.75 -6.53 8.70
N VAL A 128 6.84 -5.90 7.53
CA VAL A 128 7.31 -6.54 6.30
C VAL A 128 8.74 -7.07 6.51
N LEU A 129 9.62 -6.27 7.12
CA LEU A 129 10.98 -6.69 7.44
C LEU A 129 11.00 -7.90 8.38
N GLU A 130 10.22 -7.87 9.48
CA GLU A 130 10.09 -8.98 10.44
C GLU A 130 9.66 -10.29 9.79
N ILE A 131 8.85 -10.23 8.72
CA ILE A 131 8.40 -11.41 8.00
C ILE A 131 9.45 -11.87 7.00
N ILE A 132 10.05 -10.97 6.22
CA ILE A 132 11.08 -11.34 5.23
C ILE A 132 12.30 -12.00 5.89
N VAL A 133 12.71 -11.53 7.07
CA VAL A 133 13.84 -12.15 7.80
C VAL A 133 13.57 -13.57 8.31
N LYS A 134 12.30 -14.03 8.32
CA LYS A 134 11.98 -15.45 8.56
C LYS A 134 12.44 -16.35 7.41
N GLY A 135 12.70 -15.78 6.23
CA GLY A 135 13.26 -16.47 5.07
C GLY A 135 12.46 -17.71 4.68
N GLU A 136 13.10 -18.88 4.73
CA GLU A 136 12.48 -20.17 4.38
C GLU A 136 11.33 -20.59 5.32
N THR A 137 11.17 -19.92 6.48
CA THR A 137 10.12 -20.24 7.48
C THR A 137 8.87 -19.35 7.36
N ILE A 138 8.77 -18.53 6.30
CA ILE A 138 7.57 -17.74 6.01
C ILE A 138 6.38 -18.66 5.72
N MET A 139 5.29 -18.46 6.43
CA MET A 139 4.03 -19.20 6.24
C MET A 139 3.01 -18.33 5.50
N ASP A 140 2.02 -18.94 4.84
CA ASP A 140 0.92 -18.21 4.18
C ASP A 140 0.22 -17.22 5.11
N LYS A 141 0.05 -17.56 6.39
CA LYS A 141 -0.53 -16.66 7.40
C LYS A 141 0.29 -15.38 7.61
N ASP A 142 1.62 -15.44 7.47
CA ASP A 142 2.48 -14.27 7.59
C ASP A 142 2.28 -13.37 6.36
N LEU A 143 2.18 -13.94 5.16
CA LEU A 143 1.90 -13.20 3.93
C LEU A 143 0.50 -12.57 3.95
N TRP A 144 -0.50 -13.28 4.48
CA TRP A 144 -1.85 -12.73 4.70
C TRP A 144 -1.85 -11.57 5.68
N ASP A 145 -1.06 -11.60 6.76
CA ASP A 145 -0.95 -10.48 7.71
C ASP A 145 -0.38 -9.21 7.04
N ILE A 146 0.58 -9.34 6.11
CA ILE A 146 1.10 -8.20 5.34
C ILE A 146 0.00 -7.57 4.48
N ILE A 147 -0.71 -8.39 3.69
CA ILE A 147 -1.77 -7.90 2.80
C ILE A 147 -2.89 -7.27 3.65
N TRP A 148 -3.27 -7.95 4.73
CA TRP A 148 -4.32 -7.48 5.64
C TRP A 148 -3.97 -6.14 6.26
N ARG A 149 -2.73 -5.91 6.73
CA ARG A 149 -2.36 -4.62 7.33
C ARG A 149 -2.26 -3.47 6.33
N ASN A 150 -2.15 -3.76 5.03
CA ASN A 150 -2.01 -2.74 3.99
C ASN A 150 -3.34 -2.21 3.42
N VAL A 151 -4.48 -2.88 3.65
CA VAL A 151 -5.76 -2.35 3.14
C VAL A 151 -6.07 -1.04 3.94
N PRO A 152 -6.84 -0.09 3.41
CA PRO A 152 -7.21 1.10 4.18
C PRO A 152 -8.18 0.77 5.33
N MET A 153 -8.12 1.53 6.44
CA MET A 153 -9.08 1.52 7.58
C MET A 153 -9.08 0.28 8.51
N HIS A 154 -7.92 -0.30 8.81
CA HIS A 154 -7.83 -1.39 9.80
C HIS A 154 -7.52 -0.88 11.19
N GLY A 155 -8.41 -1.18 12.14
CA GLY A 155 -8.24 -0.77 13.54
C GLY A 155 -9.02 0.48 13.95
N SER A 156 -9.85 1.04 13.07
CA SER A 156 -10.93 1.94 13.50
C SER A 156 -12.03 1.08 14.16
N PRO A 157 -12.40 1.30 15.43
CA PRO A 157 -13.53 0.61 16.03
C PRO A 157 -14.81 1.08 15.34
N GLY A 158 -15.32 0.29 14.41
CA GLY A 158 -16.53 0.60 13.68
C GLY A 158 -16.76 -0.35 12.50
N GLY A 159 -17.15 -1.59 12.80
CA GLY A 159 -17.66 -2.56 11.81
C GLY A 159 -17.02 -3.93 11.93
#